data_AF-A0ABD1DSC0-F1
#
_entry.id   AF-A0ABD1DSC0-F1
#
_cell.length_a   1.000
_cell.length_b   1.000
_cell.length_c   1.000
_cell.angle_alpha   90.00
_cell.angle_beta   90.00
_cell.angle_gamma   90.00
#
_symmetry.space_group_name_H-M   'P 1'
#
loop_
_entity.id
_entity.type
_entity.pdbx_description
1 polymer ?
#
loop_
_entity_poly.entity_id
_entity_poly.type
_entity_poly.pdbx_seq_one_letter_code
_entity_poly.pdbx_strand_id
1 'polypeptide(L)'
;MECEAIMSLALAKEKTRIVLAGDHMQMSPELLSNYAKERKLDISLLERLYDHYPNDFPCKILLCENYRAHEAIIKFTSELFYEQKLITSGKQLKHESILNVRIPGTFMSKKITNKLQKQKSAQVMRGL
;
A
#
# COMPACT_ATOMS: atom_id res chain seq x y z
N MET A 1 2.56 5.12 -16.52
CA MET A 1 1.49 4.80 -17.50
C MET A 1 0.35 5.84 -17.51
N GLU A 2 0.66 7.13 -17.37
CA GLU A 2 -0.41 8.14 -17.37
C GLU A 2 -0.96 8.39 -18.76
N CYS A 3 -0.10 8.37 -19.78
CA CYS A 3 -0.50 8.52 -21.18
C CYS A 3 -1.51 7.46 -21.60
N GLU A 4 -1.32 6.21 -21.17
CA GLU A 4 -2.23 5.10 -21.46
C GLU A 4 -3.60 5.32 -20.81
N ALA A 5 -3.62 5.76 -19.54
CA ALA A 5 -4.88 6.12 -18.90
C ALA A 5 -5.58 7.27 -19.65
N ILE A 6 -4.83 8.33 -20.00
CA ILE A 6 -5.35 9.52 -20.67
C ILE A 6 -6.00 9.20 -22.03
N MET A 7 -5.52 8.19 -22.77
CA MET A 7 -6.15 7.78 -24.03
C MET A 7 -7.65 7.48 -23.86
N SER A 8 -8.02 6.77 -22.80
CA SER A 8 -9.42 6.46 -22.49
C SER A 8 -10.19 7.71 -22.02
N LEU A 9 -9.54 8.59 -21.25
CA LEU A 9 -10.12 9.85 -20.79
C LEU A 9 -10.41 10.81 -21.95
N ALA A 10 -9.63 10.79 -23.02
CA ALA A 10 -9.86 11.62 -24.20
C ALA A 10 -11.18 11.32 -24.92
N LEU A 11 -11.78 10.14 -24.67
CA LEU A 11 -13.08 9.75 -25.22
C LEU A 11 -14.27 10.18 -24.33
N ALA A 12 -14.00 10.74 -23.16
CA ALA A 12 -15.04 11.17 -22.23
C ALA A 12 -15.82 12.38 -22.77
N LYS A 13 -17.14 12.37 -22.52
CA LYS A 13 -18.07 13.47 -22.83
C LYS A 13 -18.57 14.09 -21.52
N GLU A 14 -19.33 15.18 -21.60
CA GLU A 14 -19.83 15.93 -20.43
C GLU A 14 -20.59 15.07 -19.40
N LYS A 15 -21.27 14.01 -19.84
CA LYS A 15 -22.03 13.09 -18.96
C LYS A 15 -21.24 11.86 -18.51
N THR A 16 -19.98 11.72 -18.93
CA THR A 16 -19.16 10.55 -18.61
C THR A 16 -18.64 10.65 -17.17
N ARG A 17 -18.89 9.61 -16.39
CA ARG A 17 -18.31 9.44 -15.05
C ARG A 17 -17.09 8.54 -15.18
N ILE A 18 -15.96 8.96 -14.61
CA ILE A 18 -14.70 8.23 -14.68
C ILE A 18 -14.37 7.73 -13.29
N VAL A 19 -14.08 6.44 -13.19
CA VAL A 19 -13.61 5.81 -11.94
C VAL A 19 -12.25 5.20 -12.24
N LEU A 20 -11.23 5.69 -11.56
CA LEU A 20 -9.90 5.11 -11.56
C LEU A 20 -9.79 4.21 -10.34
N ALA A 21 -9.51 2.92 -10.57
CA ALA A 21 -9.35 1.93 -9.52
C ALA A 21 -8.01 1.23 -9.69
N GLY A 22 -7.35 0.95 -8.57
CA GLY A 22 -6.05 0.31 -8.52
C GLY A 22 -5.46 0.45 -7.12
N ASP A 23 -4.20 0.08 -6.97
CA ASP A 23 -3.49 0.12 -5.70
C ASP A 23 -2.18 0.88 -5.88
N HIS A 24 -2.09 2.07 -5.28
CA HIS A 24 -0.94 2.95 -5.37
C HIS A 24 0.28 2.43 -4.57
N MET A 25 0.09 1.43 -3.71
CA MET A 25 1.18 0.80 -2.94
C MET A 25 1.76 -0.44 -3.66
N GLN A 26 1.20 -0.83 -4.80
CA GLN A 26 1.70 -1.95 -5.62
C GLN A 26 2.68 -1.50 -6.69
N MET A 27 3.32 -2.47 -7.34
CA MET A 27 4.35 -2.17 -8.33
C MET A 27 3.78 -1.42 -9.54
N SER A 28 4.39 -0.28 -9.84
CA SER A 28 4.21 0.42 -11.10
C SER A 28 4.93 -0.31 -12.24
N PRO A 29 4.43 -0.20 -13.48
CA PRO A 29 5.07 -0.78 -14.66
C PRO A 29 6.49 -0.26 -14.85
N GLU A 30 7.40 -1.14 -15.27
CA GLU A 30 8.81 -0.81 -15.35
C GLU A 30 9.11 0.16 -16.50
N LEU A 31 9.67 1.34 -16.17
CA LEU A 31 10.14 2.32 -17.13
C LEU A 31 11.65 2.13 -17.39
N LEU A 32 12.02 1.69 -18.59
CA LEU A 32 13.43 1.40 -18.90
C LEU A 32 14.28 2.67 -19.15
N SER A 33 13.67 3.76 -19.59
CA SER A 33 14.37 5.00 -19.91
C SER A 33 14.65 5.85 -18.67
N ASN A 34 15.92 6.03 -18.32
CA ASN A 34 16.33 6.90 -17.21
C ASN A 34 15.92 8.36 -17.43
N TYR A 35 16.03 8.87 -18.66
CA TYR A 35 15.59 10.22 -19.01
C TYR A 35 14.10 10.46 -18.70
N ALA A 36 13.28 9.42 -18.87
CA ALA A 36 11.85 9.46 -18.58
C ALA A 36 11.56 9.33 -17.07
N LYS A 37 12.33 8.50 -16.35
CA LYS A 37 12.29 8.40 -14.87
C LYS A 37 12.64 9.72 -14.18
N GLU A 38 13.67 10.42 -14.66
CA GLU A 38 14.04 11.75 -14.15
C GLU A 38 12.90 12.78 -14.26
N ARG A 39 11.99 12.56 -15.21
CA ARG A 39 10.80 13.39 -15.45
C ARG A 39 9.55 12.84 -14.75
N LYS A 40 9.71 11.82 -13.89
CA LYS A 40 8.63 11.19 -13.11
C LYS A 40 7.53 10.55 -13.96
N LEU A 41 7.87 10.05 -15.15
CA LEU A 41 6.92 9.38 -16.05
C LEU A 41 6.59 7.94 -15.62
N ASP A 42 7.31 7.42 -14.63
CA ASP A 42 7.08 6.14 -13.95
C ASP A 42 5.91 6.20 -12.96
N ILE A 43 5.52 7.39 -12.50
CA ILE A 43 4.35 7.60 -11.64
C ILE A 43 3.07 7.32 -12.44
N SER A 44 2.10 6.66 -11.80
CA SER A 44 0.79 6.42 -12.41
C SER A 44 -0.17 7.59 -12.17
N LEU A 45 -1.15 7.77 -13.06
CA LEU A 45 -2.18 8.80 -12.90
C LEU A 45 -2.95 8.63 -11.58
N LEU A 46 -3.19 7.38 -11.18
CA LEU A 46 -3.85 7.05 -9.91
C LEU A 46 -3.02 7.52 -8.71
N GLU A 47 -1.73 7.20 -8.69
CA GLU A 47 -0.78 7.60 -7.63
C GLU A 47 -0.68 9.12 -7.54
N ARG A 48 -0.50 9.80 -8.67
CA ARG A 48 -0.45 11.27 -8.71
C ARG A 48 -1.74 11.93 -8.20
N LEU A 49 -2.91 11.41 -8.56
CA LEU A 49 -4.18 11.92 -8.06
C LEU A 49 -4.39 11.59 -6.57
N TYR A 50 -3.93 10.42 -6.12
CA TYR A 50 -3.99 10.01 -4.73
C TYR A 50 -3.21 10.98 -3.83
N ASP A 51 -2.01 11.38 -4.26
CA ASP A 51 -1.18 12.35 -3.54
C ASP A 51 -1.71 13.79 -3.66
N HIS A 52 -2.35 14.13 -4.78
CA HIS A 52 -2.90 15.46 -5.01
C HIS A 52 -4.13 15.76 -4.14
N TYR A 53 -5.02 14.79 -3.96
CA TYR A 53 -6.25 14.97 -3.19
C TYR A 53 -6.03 14.70 -1.68
N PRO A 54 -6.60 15.55 -0.80
CA PRO A 54 -6.53 15.32 0.64
C PRO A 54 -7.30 14.05 1.03
N ASN A 55 -6.97 13.48 2.19
CA ASN A 55 -7.57 12.23 2.67
C ASN A 55 -9.08 12.30 2.88
N ASP A 56 -9.61 13.49 3.16
CA ASP A 56 -11.05 13.71 3.37
C ASP A 56 -11.81 13.99 2.07
N PHE A 57 -11.16 13.91 0.91
CA PHE A 57 -11.80 14.15 -0.38
C PHE A 57 -12.81 13.04 -0.70
N PRO A 58 -14.07 13.36 -1.03
CA PRO A 58 -15.14 12.37 -1.17
C PRO A 58 -14.92 11.36 -2.31
N CYS A 59 -14.10 11.71 -3.31
CA CYS A 59 -13.78 10.81 -4.41
C CYS A 59 -12.51 9.99 -4.17
N LYS A 60 -11.85 10.12 -3.00
CA LYS A 60 -10.70 9.29 -2.60
C LYS A 60 -11.21 8.18 -1.69
N ILE A 61 -11.41 6.99 -2.26
CA ILE A 61 -12.01 5.85 -1.56
C ILE A 61 -10.95 4.76 -1.38
N LEU A 62 -10.70 4.37 -0.13
CA LEU A 62 -9.86 3.21 0.22
C LEU A 62 -10.77 2.03 0.63
N LEU A 63 -10.58 0.89 -0.03
CA LEU A 63 -11.27 -0.35 0.33
C LEU A 63 -10.47 -1.06 1.43
N CYS A 64 -11.04 -1.13 2.63
CA CYS A 64 -10.33 -1.63 3.81
C CYS A 64 -10.49 -3.14 4.05
N GLU A 65 -11.49 -3.79 3.45
CA GLU A 65 -11.79 -5.19 3.72
C GLU A 65 -11.04 -6.13 2.77
N ASN A 66 -10.18 -6.97 3.32
CA ASN A 66 -9.48 -8.00 2.58
C ASN A 66 -10.12 -9.38 2.78
N TYR A 67 -10.55 -9.97 1.66
CA TYR A 67 -11.22 -11.28 1.65
C TYR A 67 -10.30 -12.43 1.23
N ARG A 68 -9.04 -12.15 0.87
CA ARG A 68 -8.14 -13.13 0.25
C ARG A 68 -7.18 -13.78 1.22
N ALA A 69 -6.54 -13.02 2.12
CA ALA A 69 -5.41 -13.51 2.91
C ALA A 69 -5.71 -13.60 4.42
N HIS A 70 -4.85 -14.35 5.12
CA HIS A 70 -4.96 -14.60 6.55
C HIS A 70 -4.67 -13.33 7.36
N GLU A 71 -5.31 -13.19 8.52
CA GLU A 71 -5.20 -12.04 9.42
C GLU A 71 -3.76 -11.61 9.69
N ALA A 72 -2.87 -12.55 10.00
CA ALA A 72 -1.46 -12.26 10.25
C ALA A 72 -0.73 -11.60 9.07
N ILE A 73 -1.06 -11.99 7.82
CA ILE A 73 -0.48 -11.41 6.61
C ILE A 73 -1.04 -10.00 6.42
N ILE A 74 -2.36 -9.86 6.52
CA ILE A 74 -3.02 -8.56 6.35
C ILE A 74 -2.57 -7.56 7.40
N LYS A 75 -2.44 -7.97 8.66
CA LYS A 75 -1.94 -7.12 9.75
C LYS A 75 -0.56 -6.55 9.41
N PHE A 76 0.36 -7.41 8.97
CA PHE A 76 1.70 -6.98 8.58
C PHE A 76 1.69 -6.00 7.40
N THR A 77 0.93 -6.29 6.33
CA THR A 77 0.86 -5.40 5.17
C THR A 77 0.13 -4.09 5.47
N SER A 78 -0.89 -4.14 6.34
CA SER A 78 -1.68 -2.99 6.78
C SER A 78 -0.83 -2.00 7.57
N GLU A 79 -0.01 -2.51 8.50
CA GLU A 79 0.93 -1.70 9.29
C GLU A 79 1.99 -1.01 8.42
N LEU A 80 2.48 -1.68 7.37
CA LEU A 80 3.55 -1.15 6.52
C LEU A 80 3.08 -0.15 5.46
N PHE A 81 1.95 -0.43 4.81
CA PHE A 81 1.57 0.29 3.58
C PHE A 81 0.26 1.07 3.68
N TYR A 82 -0.60 0.77 4.66
CA TYR A 82 -1.98 1.29 4.69
C TYR A 82 -2.39 1.88 6.03
N GLU A 83 -1.44 2.35 6.85
CA GLU A 83 -1.71 3.04 8.12
C GLU A 83 -2.63 2.25 9.06
N GLN A 84 -2.53 0.92 9.06
CA GLN A 84 -3.37 0.01 9.86
C GLN A 84 -4.87 0.04 9.49
N LYS A 85 -5.24 0.54 8.30
CA LYS A 85 -6.64 0.64 7.86
C LYS A 85 -7.20 -0.66 7.30
N LEU A 86 -6.37 -1.58 6.79
CA LEU A 86 -6.84 -2.85 6.22
C LEU A 86 -7.23 -3.84 7.33
N ILE A 87 -8.36 -4.51 7.14
CA ILE A 87 -8.92 -5.55 7.99
C ILE A 87 -9.17 -6.84 7.21
N THR A 88 -9.17 -7.98 7.89
CA THR A 88 -9.48 -9.27 7.28
C THR A 88 -10.96 -9.61 7.46
N SER A 89 -11.65 -9.81 6.35
CA SER A 89 -13.06 -10.23 6.31
C SER A 89 -13.26 -11.61 5.66
N GLY A 90 -12.17 -12.23 5.20
CA GLY A 90 -12.20 -13.57 4.60
C GLY A 90 -12.37 -14.69 5.62
N LYS A 91 -13.29 -15.63 5.36
CA LYS A 91 -13.46 -16.87 6.15
C LYS A 91 -12.48 -17.95 5.68
N GLN A 92 -11.19 -17.73 5.90
CA GLN A 92 -10.20 -18.75 5.56
C GLN A 92 -10.25 -19.92 6.54
N LEU A 93 -10.33 -21.14 6.01
CA LEU A 93 -10.24 -22.36 6.80
C LEU A 93 -8.82 -22.47 7.38
N LYS A 94 -8.74 -22.60 8.70
CA LYS A 94 -7.47 -22.86 9.38
C LYS A 94 -7.06 -24.29 9.07
N HIS A 95 -5.91 -24.49 8.46
CA HIS A 95 -5.40 -25.83 8.22
C HIS A 95 -4.95 -26.45 9.56
N GLU A 96 -5.56 -27.55 9.98
CA GLU A 96 -5.34 -28.12 11.32
C GLU A 96 -3.91 -28.66 11.54
N SER A 97 -3.18 -29.01 10.47
CA SER A 97 -1.94 -29.80 10.59
C SER A 97 -0.61 -29.12 10.19
N ILE A 98 -0.58 -27.82 9.86
CA ILE A 98 0.72 -27.14 9.55
C ILE A 98 1.34 -26.49 10.80
N LEU A 99 0.62 -26.47 11.94
CA LEU A 99 1.12 -25.89 13.20
C LEU A 99 2.22 -26.72 13.90
N ASN A 100 2.61 -27.89 13.38
CA ASN A 100 3.73 -28.67 13.90
C ASN A 100 5.02 -28.58 13.09
N VAL A 101 5.08 -27.71 12.07
CA VAL A 101 6.39 -27.33 11.53
C VAL A 101 6.97 -26.26 12.44
N ARG A 102 7.78 -26.70 13.39
CA ARG A 102 8.71 -25.85 14.14
C ARG A 102 9.65 -25.24 13.12
N ILE A 103 9.31 -24.07 12.55
CA ILE A 103 10.24 -23.30 11.72
C ILE A 103 11.40 -22.92 12.64
N PRO A 104 12.62 -23.48 12.45
CA PRO A 104 13.76 -23.09 13.25
C PRO A 104 14.06 -21.64 12.90
N GLY A 105 13.85 -20.72 13.85
CA GLY A 105 14.04 -19.29 13.61
C GLY A 105 12.77 -18.46 13.61
N THR A 106 11.71 -18.86 14.32
CA THR A 106 10.69 -17.89 14.78
C THR A 106 11.41 -16.75 15.50
N PHE A 107 11.58 -15.67 14.75
CA PHE A 107 12.12 -14.42 15.22
C PHE A 107 11.06 -13.83 16.14
N MET A 108 11.10 -14.24 17.40
CA MET A 108 10.43 -13.54 18.49
C MET A 108 11.09 -12.17 18.62
N SER A 109 10.69 -11.24 17.76
CA SER A 109 11.05 -9.83 17.92
C SER A 109 10.24 -9.22 19.06
N LYS A 110 10.60 -9.57 20.30
CA LYS A 110 10.51 -8.63 21.42
C LYS A 110 11.75 -7.71 21.49
N LYS A 111 12.78 -7.96 20.65
CA LYS A 111 14.03 -7.17 20.65
C LYS A 111 14.11 -6.08 19.56
N ILE A 112 13.42 -6.17 18.42
CA ILE A 112 13.49 -5.11 17.39
C ILE A 112 12.58 -3.92 17.74
N THR A 113 11.43 -4.15 18.37
CA THR A 113 10.51 -3.10 18.83
C THR A 113 11.20 -2.15 19.82
N ASN A 114 11.95 -2.69 20.77
CA ASN A 114 12.69 -1.86 21.74
C ASN A 114 13.88 -1.10 21.11
N LYS A 115 14.48 -1.61 20.01
CA LYS A 115 15.62 -0.94 19.36
C LYS A 115 15.16 0.23 18.48
N LEU A 116 14.03 0.09 17.79
CA LEU A 116 13.39 1.18 17.03
C LEU A 116 12.78 2.26 17.94
N GLN A 117 12.20 1.89 19.10
CA GLN A 117 11.76 2.88 20.10
C GLN A 117 12.93 3.66 20.69
N LYS A 118 14.04 2.99 21.08
CA LYS A 118 15.23 3.68 21.60
C LYS A 118 15.89 4.61 20.58
N GLN A 119 15.87 4.26 19.29
CA GLN A 119 16.40 5.11 18.23
C GLN A 119 15.51 6.32 17.93
N LYS A 120 14.18 6.17 17.93
CA LYS A 120 13.26 7.31 17.80
C LYS A 120 13.35 8.28 19.00
N SER A 121 13.50 7.79 20.23
CA SER A 121 13.67 8.65 21.43
C SER A 121 14.99 9.43 21.44
N ALA A 122 16.08 8.84 20.91
CA ALA A 122 17.39 9.48 20.87
C ALA A 122 17.51 10.58 19.80
N GLN A 123 16.68 10.53 18.76
CA GLN A 123 16.69 11.51 17.66
C GLN A 123 15.82 12.73 17.96
N VAL A 124 14.76 12.58 18.78
CA VAL A 124 13.92 13.70 19.24
C VAL A 124 14.63 14.57 20.29
N MET A 125 15.52 14.00 21.11
CA MET A 125 16.27 14.74 22.15
C MET A 125 17.53 15.47 21.64
N ARG A 126 17.86 15.38 20.33
CA ARG A 126 18.98 16.11 19.71
C ARG A 126 18.53 17.24 18.78
N GLY A 127 17.23 17.53 18.74
CA GLY A 127 16.62 18.60 17.93
C GLY A 127 15.92 19.69 18.76
N LEU A 128 16.20 19.77 20.06
CA LEU A 128 15.85 20.87 20.96
C LEU A 128 17.13 21.53 21.45
#